data_AF-A0A2M8J0W6-F1
#
_entry.id   AF-A0A2M8J0W6-F1
#
_cell.length_a   1.000
_cell.length_b   1.000
_cell.length_c   1.000
_cell.angle_alpha   90.00
_cell.angle_beta   90.00
_cell.angle_gamma   90.00
#
_symmetry.space_group_name_H-M   'P 1'
#
loop_
_entity.id
_entity.type
_entity.pdbx_description
1 polymer ?
#
loop_
_entity_poly.entity_id
_entity_poly.type
_entity_poly.pdbx_seq_one_letter_code
_entity_poly.pdbx_strand_id
1 'polypeptide(L)'
;MTHSAGSLPARLCASVALLALLAACDEPLDFDLRGRMGGFSTAPAAQQAVTARPAPDARGVISYPNYQVVVAQRGDTVAAVAGRIGMTADELARYNGLMPEDGLRDGEVLA
;
A
#
# COMPACT_ATOMS: atom_id res chain seq x y z
N MET A 1 40.49 -44.33 4.56
CA MET A 1 39.04 -44.08 4.60
C MET A 1 38.71 -43.08 3.51
N THR A 2 38.40 -43.56 2.30
CA THR A 2 38.05 -42.70 1.15
C THR A 2 36.53 -42.71 1.00
N HIS A 3 35.87 -41.59 1.29
CA HIS A 3 34.44 -41.42 1.03
C HIS A 3 34.20 -41.36 -0.48
N SER A 4 33.47 -42.32 -1.01
CA SER A 4 32.98 -42.31 -2.40
C SER A 4 31.88 -41.26 -2.53
N ALA A 5 32.14 -40.19 -3.27
CA ALA A 5 31.13 -39.19 -3.62
C ALA A 5 30.29 -39.73 -4.79
N GLY A 6 29.13 -40.29 -4.48
CA GLY A 6 28.18 -40.75 -5.50
C GLY A 6 27.62 -39.57 -6.30
N SER A 7 27.79 -39.60 -7.62
CA SER A 7 27.20 -38.61 -8.53
C SER A 7 25.67 -38.75 -8.53
N LEU A 8 24.97 -37.74 -8.01
CA LEU A 8 23.51 -37.66 -8.08
C LEU A 8 23.08 -37.62 -9.57
N PRO A 9 22.14 -38.47 -10.00
CA PRO A 9 21.75 -38.52 -11.40
C PRO A 9 21.06 -37.22 -11.80
N ALA A 10 21.53 -36.59 -12.87
CA ALA A 10 21.06 -35.27 -13.35
C ALA A 10 19.52 -35.19 -13.56
N ARG A 11 18.88 -36.33 -13.83
CA ARG A 11 17.42 -36.46 -13.97
C ARG A 11 16.68 -36.22 -12.65
N LEU A 12 17.27 -36.62 -11.53
CA LEU A 12 16.73 -36.36 -10.19
C LEU A 12 16.86 -34.88 -9.82
N CYS A 13 17.96 -34.24 -10.20
CA CYS A 13 18.16 -32.81 -9.98
C CYS A 13 17.16 -31.98 -10.80
N ALA A 14 16.94 -32.37 -12.07
CA ALA A 14 15.99 -31.69 -12.94
C ALA A 14 14.53 -31.83 -12.45
N SER A 15 14.13 -33.00 -11.94
CA SER A 15 12.78 -33.18 -11.40
C SER A 15 12.55 -32.40 -10.11
N VAL A 16 13.53 -32.35 -9.20
CA VAL A 16 13.44 -31.53 -7.98
C VAL A 16 13.38 -30.03 -8.31
N ALA A 17 14.18 -29.56 -9.26
CA ALA A 17 14.14 -28.17 -9.70
C ALA A 17 12.78 -27.81 -10.32
N LEU A 18 12.20 -28.70 -11.11
CA LEU A 18 10.87 -28.50 -11.71
C LEU A 18 9.76 -28.48 -10.65
N LEU A 19 9.82 -29.37 -9.65
CA LEU A 19 8.90 -29.37 -8.50
C LEU A 19 9.00 -28.08 -7.69
N ALA A 20 10.21 -27.55 -7.48
CA ALA A 20 10.43 -26.28 -6.79
C ALA A 20 9.87 -25.08 -7.59
N LEU A 21 9.97 -25.11 -8.92
CA LEU A 21 9.39 -24.10 -9.81
C LEU A 21 7.86 -24.12 -9.80
N LEU A 22 7.23 -25.29 -9.75
CA LEU A 22 5.77 -25.41 -9.65
C LEU A 22 5.23 -24.93 -8.29
N ALA A 23 5.97 -25.15 -7.20
CA ALA A 23 5.60 -24.68 -5.87
C ALA A 23 5.75 -23.15 -5.71
N ALA A 24 6.52 -22.48 -6.58
CA ALA A 24 6.76 -21.03 -6.52
C ALA A 24 5.59 -20.18 -7.06
N CYS A 25 4.54 -20.81 -7.59
CA CYS A 25 3.39 -20.10 -8.15
C CYS A 25 2.33 -19.70 -7.11
N ASP A 26 2.45 -20.13 -5.85
CA ASP A 26 1.36 -20.02 -4.87
C ASP A 26 1.49 -18.81 -3.91
N GLU A 27 2.66 -18.17 -3.81
CA GLU A 27 2.82 -17.02 -2.90
C GLU A 27 3.90 -16.01 -3.36
N PRO A 28 3.67 -14.70 -3.24
CA PRO A 28 4.73 -13.71 -3.45
C PRO A 28 5.85 -13.92 -2.43
N LEU A 29 7.09 -14.03 -2.92
CA LEU A 29 8.28 -14.15 -2.08
C LEU A 29 8.43 -12.89 -1.20
N ASP A 30 8.12 -13.01 0.09
CA ASP A 30 8.31 -11.94 1.07
C ASP A 30 9.80 -11.85 1.45
N PHE A 31 10.48 -10.81 0.95
CA PHE A 31 11.88 -10.52 1.28
C PHE A 31 12.04 -9.85 2.65
N ASP A 32 10.99 -9.78 3.48
CA ASP A 32 11.09 -9.31 4.86
C ASP A 32 11.64 -10.40 5.81
N LEU A 33 12.94 -10.32 6.10
CA LEU A 33 13.61 -11.21 7.06
C LEU A 33 13.16 -11.00 8.51
N ARG A 34 12.42 -9.92 8.81
CA ARG A 34 11.90 -9.62 10.15
C ARG A 34 10.79 -10.58 10.57
N GLY A 35 9.96 -11.04 9.63
CA GLY A 35 8.88 -12.00 9.91
C GLY A 35 9.42 -13.37 10.37
N ARG A 36 10.61 -13.75 9.91
CA ARG A 36 11.20 -15.08 10.17
C ARG A 36 11.81 -15.25 11.58
N MET A 37 11.92 -14.16 12.35
CA MET A 37 12.32 -14.15 13.77
C MET A 37 11.15 -13.97 14.74
N GLY A 38 9.91 -14.17 14.29
CA GLY A 38 8.71 -14.10 15.15
C GLY A 38 8.08 -12.70 15.25
N GLY A 39 8.36 -11.82 14.28
CA GLY A 39 7.65 -10.55 14.15
C GLY A 39 6.27 -10.73 13.52
N PHE A 40 5.27 -9.99 14.00
CA PHE A 40 3.96 -9.91 13.35
C PHE A 40 4.10 -9.22 11.98
N SER A 41 3.66 -9.87 10.90
CA SER A 41 3.66 -9.28 9.55
C SER A 41 2.32 -8.62 9.23
N THR A 42 2.38 -7.38 8.75
CA THR A 42 1.21 -6.66 8.19
C THR A 42 1.12 -6.80 6.67
N ALA A 43 2.02 -7.57 6.05
CA ALA A 43 2.09 -7.72 4.59
C ALA A 43 0.77 -8.27 3.98
N PRO A 44 0.10 -9.29 4.56
CA PRO A 44 -1.18 -9.75 4.02
C PRO A 44 -2.26 -8.66 4.02
N ALA A 45 -2.33 -7.87 5.10
CA ALA A 45 -3.31 -6.78 5.21
C ALA A 45 -3.02 -5.66 4.19
N ALA A 46 -1.74 -5.33 3.96
CA ALA A 46 -1.36 -4.33 2.96
C ALA A 46 -1.64 -4.77 1.52
N GLN A 47 -1.45 -6.05 1.20
CA GLN A 47 -1.75 -6.60 -0.13
C GLN A 47 -3.25 -6.67 -0.41
N GLN A 48 -4.05 -6.98 0.62
CA GLN A 48 -5.52 -7.05 0.51
C GLN A 48 -6.19 -5.67 0.46
N ALA A 49 -5.55 -4.64 1.01
CA ALA A 49 -6.09 -3.27 1.02
C ALA A 49 -6.14 -2.58 -0.36
N VAL A 50 -5.61 -3.21 -1.41
CA VAL A 50 -5.53 -2.64 -2.76
C VAL A 50 -6.81 -2.92 -3.57
N THR A 51 -7.98 -2.68 -3.00
CA THR A 51 -9.14 -2.41 -3.86
C THR A 51 -8.90 -1.08 -4.57
N ALA A 52 -9.22 -1.00 -5.87
CA ALA A 52 -8.94 0.18 -6.66
C ALA A 52 -9.63 1.41 -6.04
N ARG A 53 -8.84 2.39 -5.60
CA ARG A 53 -9.32 3.66 -5.06
C ARG A 53 -10.25 4.32 -6.08
N PRO A 54 -11.49 4.73 -5.70
CA PRO A 54 -12.36 5.46 -6.61
C PRO A 54 -11.72 6.78 -7.06
N ALA A 55 -11.99 7.18 -8.30
CA ALA A 55 -11.49 8.45 -8.81
C ALA A 55 -12.19 9.63 -8.11
N PRO A 56 -11.46 10.72 -7.79
CA PRO A 56 -12.05 11.92 -7.23
C PRO A 56 -12.97 12.64 -8.24
N ASP A 57 -13.98 13.35 -7.72
CA ASP A 57 -14.83 14.25 -8.49
C ASP A 57 -14.05 15.52 -8.93
N ALA A 58 -14.73 16.44 -9.63
CA ALA A 58 -14.12 17.70 -10.10
C ALA A 58 -13.62 18.63 -8.96
N ARG A 59 -14.08 18.41 -7.72
CA ARG A 59 -13.66 19.13 -6.52
C ARG A 59 -12.56 18.39 -5.75
N GLY A 60 -12.15 17.21 -6.21
CA GLY A 60 -11.17 16.36 -5.54
C GLY A 60 -11.79 15.38 -4.54
N VAL A 61 -13.13 15.30 -4.41
CA VAL A 61 -13.78 14.46 -3.39
C VAL A 61 -13.87 13.01 -3.86
N ILE A 62 -13.46 12.09 -2.99
CA ILE A 62 -13.64 10.65 -3.14
C ILE A 62 -14.65 10.19 -2.11
N SER A 63 -15.75 9.64 -2.59
CA SER A 63 -16.82 9.13 -1.74
C SER A 63 -16.67 7.63 -1.50
N TYR A 64 -16.65 7.24 -0.23
CA TYR A 64 -16.75 5.87 0.24
C TYR A 64 -18.16 5.64 0.82
N PRO A 65 -18.57 4.38 1.07
CA PRO A 65 -19.91 4.10 1.59
C PRO A 65 -20.27 4.81 2.89
N ASN A 66 -19.28 5.11 3.75
CA ASN A 66 -19.49 5.65 5.09
C ASN A 66 -18.64 6.90 5.42
N TYR A 67 -17.82 7.38 4.50
CA TYR A 67 -17.02 8.59 4.67
C TYR A 67 -16.61 9.18 3.32
N GLN A 68 -16.03 10.37 3.35
CA GLN A 68 -15.49 11.02 2.16
C GLN A 68 -14.13 11.59 2.50
N VAL A 69 -13.28 11.74 1.49
CA VAL A 69 -12.00 12.43 1.61
C VAL A 69 -11.84 13.35 0.41
N VAL A 70 -11.02 14.39 0.54
CA VAL A 70 -10.69 15.31 -0.55
C VAL A 70 -9.21 15.25 -0.88
N VAL A 71 -8.90 15.22 -2.16
CA VAL A 71 -7.54 15.27 -2.70
C VAL A 71 -7.18 16.71 -3.01
N ALA A 72 -6.11 17.20 -2.40
CA ALA A 72 -5.54 18.51 -2.65
C ALA A 72 -4.88 18.57 -4.03
N GLN A 73 -4.99 19.73 -4.66
CA GLN A 73 -4.34 20.09 -5.90
C GLN A 73 -3.11 20.94 -5.58
N ARG A 74 -2.15 20.96 -6.52
CA ARG A 74 -0.96 21.80 -6.37
C ARG A 74 -1.28 23.26 -6.08
N GLY A 75 -0.75 23.76 -4.97
CA GLY A 75 -0.93 25.15 -4.54
C GLY A 75 -2.17 25.40 -3.68
N ASP A 76 -2.93 24.35 -3.35
CA ASP A 76 -4.02 24.45 -2.40
C ASP A 76 -3.51 24.82 -1.00
N THR A 77 -4.34 25.54 -0.26
CA THR A 77 -4.31 25.61 1.21
C THR A 77 -5.52 24.89 1.78
N VAL A 78 -5.53 24.60 3.08
CA VAL A 78 -6.70 24.00 3.75
C VAL A 78 -7.95 24.87 3.54
N ALA A 79 -7.82 26.18 3.66
CA ALA A 79 -8.93 27.11 3.40
C ALA A 79 -9.43 27.06 1.95
N ALA A 80 -8.54 26.95 0.97
CA ALA A 80 -8.92 26.83 -0.44
C ALA A 80 -9.69 25.52 -0.70
N VAL A 81 -9.22 24.40 -0.14
CA VAL A 81 -9.90 23.10 -0.23
C VAL A 81 -11.27 23.15 0.43
N ALA A 82 -11.35 23.68 1.65
CA ALA A 82 -12.60 23.81 2.39
C ALA A 82 -13.64 24.62 1.58
N GLY A 83 -13.24 25.77 1.02
CA GLY A 83 -14.09 26.56 0.14
C GLY A 83 -14.55 25.81 -1.11
N ARG A 84 -13.67 24.99 -1.71
CA ARG A 84 -13.99 24.17 -2.89
C ARG A 84 -15.06 23.11 -2.59
N ILE A 85 -15.05 22.52 -1.40
CA ILE A 85 -15.99 21.45 -1.01
C ILE A 85 -17.20 21.96 -0.21
N GLY A 86 -17.23 23.24 0.17
CA GLY A 86 -18.33 23.87 0.92
C GLY A 86 -18.27 23.63 2.43
N MET A 87 -17.08 23.38 2.99
CA MET A 87 -16.84 23.24 4.43
C MET A 87 -16.17 24.50 4.99
N THR A 88 -16.18 24.63 6.32
CA THR A 88 -15.41 25.68 6.98
C THR A 88 -13.94 25.28 7.06
N ALA A 89 -13.04 26.25 6.87
CA ALA A 89 -11.60 25.99 6.93
C ALA A 89 -11.17 25.51 8.32
N ASP A 90 -11.75 26.08 9.38
CA ASP A 90 -11.47 25.67 10.77
C ASP A 90 -11.87 24.22 11.05
N GLU A 91 -13.02 23.76 10.54
CA GLU A 91 -13.47 22.38 10.74
C GLU A 91 -12.54 21.39 10.04
N LEU A 92 -12.22 21.65 8.76
CA LEU A 92 -11.33 20.79 7.97
C LEU A 92 -9.90 20.78 8.56
N ALA A 93 -9.40 21.95 8.95
CA ALA A 93 -8.08 22.11 9.55
C ALA A 93 -7.98 21.35 10.88
N ARG A 94 -8.97 21.54 11.78
CA ARG A 94 -8.99 20.87 13.09
C ARG A 94 -9.08 19.36 12.96
N TYR A 95 -9.87 18.85 12.01
CA TYR A 95 -9.98 17.41 11.79
C TYR A 95 -8.64 16.79 11.33
N ASN A 96 -7.90 17.50 10.49
CA ASN A 96 -6.66 17.01 9.89
C ASN A 96 -5.39 17.43 10.67
N GLY A 97 -5.54 18.15 11.78
CA GLY A 97 -4.41 18.61 12.60
C GLY A 97 -3.55 19.69 11.92
N LEU A 98 -4.19 20.54 11.12
CA LEU A 98 -3.58 21.61 10.33
C LEU A 98 -4.10 22.98 10.76
N MET A 99 -3.53 24.04 10.19
CA MET A 99 -4.05 25.41 10.21
C MET A 99 -4.73 25.75 8.87
N PRO A 100 -5.74 26.64 8.84
CA PRO A 100 -6.42 27.06 7.61
C PRO A 100 -5.48 27.55 6.49
N GLU A 101 -4.39 28.22 6.85
CA GLU A 101 -3.39 28.78 5.96
C GLU A 101 -2.31 27.78 5.51
N ASP A 102 -2.29 26.56 6.06
CA ASP A 102 -1.28 25.57 5.70
C ASP A 102 -1.38 25.21 4.22
N GLY A 103 -0.23 25.25 3.54
CA GLY A 103 -0.09 24.82 2.15
C GLY A 103 -0.06 23.31 2.05
N LEU A 104 -0.86 22.78 1.13
CA LEU A 104 -1.03 21.35 0.90
C LEU A 104 -0.18 20.86 -0.26
N ARG A 105 0.29 19.62 -0.16
CA ARG A 105 1.03 18.96 -1.23
C ARG A 105 0.06 18.49 -2.30
N ASP A 106 0.56 18.43 -3.53
CA ASP A 106 -0.20 17.87 -4.65
C ASP A 106 -0.53 16.39 -4.37
N GLY A 107 -1.82 16.06 -4.41
CA GLY A 107 -2.31 14.71 -4.10
C GLY A 107 -2.49 14.40 -2.61
N GLU A 108 -2.27 15.36 -1.72
CA GLU A 108 -2.51 15.19 -0.28
C GLU A 108 -4.00 14.91 0.00
N VAL A 109 -4.29 14.04 0.98
CA VAL A 109 -5.65 13.58 1.26
C VAL A 109 -6.09 14.11 2.61
N LEU A 110 -7.18 14.87 2.63
CA LEU A 110 -7.81 15.39 3.83
C LEU A 110 -9.15 14.68 4.03
N ALA A 111 -9.50 14.44 5.29
CA ALA A 111 -10.75 13.81 5.70
C ALA A 111 -11.73 14.82 6.29
#